data_AF-A0A6B3CG26-F1
#
_entry.id   AF-A0A6B3CG26-F1
#
_cell.length_a   1.000
_cell.length_b   1.000
_cell.length_c   1.000
_cell.angle_alpha   90.00
_cell.angle_beta   90.00
_cell.angle_gamma   90.00
#
_symmetry.space_group_name_H-M   'P 1'
#
loop_
_entity.id
_entity.type
_entity.pdbx_description
1 polymer ?
#
loop_
_entity_poly.entity_id
_entity_poly.type
_entity_poly.pdbx_seq_one_letter_code
_entity_poly.pdbx_strand_id
1 'polypeptide(L)'
;MGRRENPVDHSRPARGRLAAYLRLRRQSAPMTYRELARATGLSSATLKRAASGTVVPRHTTVEAYVEGCGGGAAQVQYAGELWRHARIEERGRLSGLHAPRPELISDAADLSRALEVVWEQAGAPSLRDIRDRSGNPLALPVSSAARIVNRDAIPADEQQLEAFLAGCGVPPDKHAAWTAAFAKATAAHELPQEPAAADRPVERRLLHMASAYEGGPGTRTNSQAWRRLVELLPPAALDEAVAIGMHSYLASQASLNGKSLPAPLPWQPDLFTTHEGRYVAVEVKTLSSRGRNGPAAGGSVNKPRTPAGGPPPTARAAQVRTKRRQPATHRLTAIR
;
A
#
# COMPACT_ATOMS: atom_id res chain seq x y z
N MET A 1 -19.65 9.57 -42.35
CA MET A 1 -18.48 8.69 -42.12
C MET A 1 -17.72 9.20 -40.91
N GLY A 2 -17.66 8.42 -39.83
CA GLY A 2 -16.93 8.83 -38.62
C GLY A 2 -15.41 8.85 -38.85
N ARG A 3 -14.70 9.67 -38.07
CA ARG A 3 -13.23 9.72 -38.06
C ARG A 3 -12.66 8.30 -37.90
N ARG A 4 -11.73 7.90 -38.78
CA ARG A 4 -11.03 6.61 -38.70
C ARG A 4 -10.29 6.49 -37.37
N GLU A 5 -10.22 5.27 -36.85
CA GLU A 5 -9.42 4.98 -35.66
C GLU A 5 -7.94 5.19 -35.96
N ASN A 6 -7.21 5.76 -34.99
CA ASN A 6 -5.76 5.83 -35.06
C ASN A 6 -5.18 4.40 -35.06
N PRO A 7 -3.98 4.18 -35.64
CA PRO A 7 -3.26 2.91 -35.51
C PRO A 7 -3.16 2.45 -34.05
N VAL A 8 -3.14 1.13 -33.84
CA VAL A 8 -2.93 0.55 -32.49
C VAL A 8 -1.48 0.83 -32.08
N ASP A 9 -1.29 1.28 -30.84
CA ASP A 9 0.04 1.40 -30.24
C ASP A 9 0.59 0.02 -29.87
N HIS A 10 1.73 -0.34 -30.47
CA HIS A 10 2.45 -1.60 -30.25
C HIS A 10 3.77 -1.43 -29.48
N SER A 11 4.04 -0.25 -28.90
CA SER A 11 5.23 -0.02 -28.06
C SER A 11 5.35 -1.01 -26.90
N ARG A 12 4.18 -1.48 -26.40
CA ARG A 12 4.04 -2.61 -25.49
C ARG A 12 3.30 -3.74 -26.23
N PRO A 13 4.01 -4.77 -26.73
CA PRO A 13 3.45 -5.71 -27.69
C PRO A 13 2.28 -6.54 -27.14
N ALA A 14 2.27 -6.94 -25.86
CA ALA A 14 1.14 -7.66 -25.29
C ALA A 14 -0.12 -6.78 -25.20
N ARG A 15 0.05 -5.52 -24.78
CA ARG A 15 -1.03 -4.52 -24.78
C ARG A 15 -1.56 -4.25 -26.19
N GLY A 16 -0.67 -4.11 -27.18
CA GLY A 16 -1.06 -3.93 -28.58
C GLY A 16 -1.85 -5.12 -29.13
N ARG A 17 -1.45 -6.36 -28.82
CA ARG A 17 -2.19 -7.57 -29.22
C ARG A 17 -3.62 -7.60 -28.66
N LEU A 18 -3.80 -7.27 -27.38
CA LEU A 18 -5.13 -7.15 -26.78
C LEU A 18 -6.00 -6.13 -27.52
N ALA A 19 -5.47 -4.92 -27.75
CA ALA A 19 -6.21 -3.87 -28.45
C ALA A 19 -6.58 -4.25 -29.89
N ALA A 20 -5.66 -4.89 -30.63
CA ALA A 20 -5.90 -5.40 -31.97
C ALA A 20 -7.01 -6.46 -31.97
N TYR A 21 -6.97 -7.39 -31.01
CA TYR A 21 -8.01 -8.40 -30.86
C TYR A 21 -9.40 -7.79 -30.57
N LEU A 22 -9.49 -6.81 -29.67
CA LEU A 22 -10.76 -6.11 -29.40
C LEU A 22 -11.31 -5.42 -30.65
N ARG A 23 -10.44 -4.76 -31.45
CA ARG A 23 -10.87 -4.15 -32.72
C ARG A 23 -11.35 -5.19 -33.72
N LEU A 24 -10.66 -6.32 -33.83
CA LEU A 24 -11.06 -7.44 -34.68
C LEU A 24 -12.46 -7.94 -34.29
N ARG A 25 -12.71 -8.18 -33.00
CA ARG A 25 -14.03 -8.63 -32.51
C ARG A 25 -15.15 -7.67 -32.89
N ARG A 26 -14.94 -6.36 -32.72
CA ARG A 26 -15.93 -5.35 -33.11
C ARG A 26 -16.18 -5.30 -34.61
N GLN A 27 -15.11 -5.44 -35.41
CA GLN A 27 -15.20 -5.45 -36.87
C GLN A 27 -15.93 -6.69 -37.39
N SER A 28 -15.72 -7.86 -36.75
CA SER A 28 -16.45 -9.09 -37.06
C SER A 28 -17.93 -9.05 -36.65
N ALA A 29 -18.30 -8.22 -35.66
CA ALA A 29 -19.68 -8.00 -35.21
C ALA A 29 -20.39 -6.81 -35.91
N PRO A 30 -19.88 -6.36 -37.06
CA PRO A 30 -19.98 -4.99 -37.63
C PRO A 30 -20.55 -3.87 -36.74
N MET A 31 -20.10 -3.72 -35.49
CA MET A 31 -20.66 -2.72 -34.56
C MET A 31 -19.91 -1.38 -34.58
N THR A 32 -20.65 -0.28 -34.50
CA THR A 32 -20.11 1.02 -34.08
C THR A 32 -19.86 1.04 -32.57
N TYR A 33 -18.97 1.91 -32.09
CA TYR A 33 -18.80 2.12 -30.65
C TYR A 33 -20.05 2.62 -29.93
N ARG A 34 -21.01 3.20 -30.66
CA ARG A 34 -22.29 3.63 -30.08
C ARG A 34 -23.22 2.44 -29.86
N GLU A 35 -23.25 1.49 -30.80
CA GLU A 35 -24.00 0.24 -30.63
C GLU A 35 -23.38 -0.63 -29.55
N LEU A 36 -22.05 -0.79 -29.56
CA LEU A 36 -21.35 -1.54 -28.52
C LEU A 36 -21.54 -0.91 -27.13
N ALA A 37 -21.59 0.43 -27.05
CA ALA A 37 -21.90 1.12 -25.80
C ALA A 37 -23.30 0.76 -25.27
N ARG A 38 -24.29 0.68 -26.16
CA ARG A 38 -25.65 0.25 -25.77
C ARG A 38 -25.68 -1.21 -25.36
N ALA A 39 -24.97 -2.09 -26.06
CA ALA A 39 -24.93 -3.52 -25.76
C ALA A 39 -24.24 -3.83 -24.42
N THR A 40 -23.25 -3.03 -24.03
CA THR A 40 -22.42 -3.28 -22.83
C THR A 40 -22.77 -2.40 -21.64
N GLY A 41 -23.55 -1.33 -21.84
CA GLY A 41 -23.77 -0.29 -20.83
C GLY A 41 -22.54 0.60 -20.58
N LEU A 42 -21.41 0.39 -21.27
CA LEU A 42 -20.19 1.17 -21.13
C LEU A 42 -20.21 2.38 -22.07
N SER A 43 -19.54 3.47 -21.69
CA SER A 43 -19.44 4.63 -22.58
C SER A 43 -18.62 4.32 -23.85
N SER A 44 -18.99 4.93 -24.99
CA SER A 44 -18.20 4.82 -26.22
C SER A 44 -16.75 5.30 -26.05
N ALA A 45 -16.50 6.25 -25.14
CA ALA A 45 -15.16 6.72 -24.83
C ALA A 45 -14.33 5.64 -24.12
N THR A 46 -14.92 4.91 -23.17
CA THR A 46 -14.29 3.76 -22.49
C THR A 46 -13.92 2.68 -23.49
N LEU A 47 -14.84 2.30 -24.38
CA LEU A 47 -14.63 1.27 -25.39
C LEU A 47 -13.55 1.65 -26.42
N LYS A 48 -13.54 2.92 -26.86
CA LYS A 48 -12.46 3.46 -27.71
C LYS A 48 -11.10 3.38 -27.02
N ARG A 49 -11.04 3.76 -25.74
CA ARG A 49 -9.79 3.73 -24.97
C ARG A 49 -9.30 2.30 -24.77
N ALA A 50 -10.19 1.36 -24.45
CA ALA A 50 -9.85 -0.06 -24.31
C ALA A 50 -9.23 -0.65 -25.58
N ALA A 51 -9.77 -0.28 -26.75
CA ALA A 51 -9.29 -0.74 -28.06
C ALA A 51 -8.16 0.14 -28.65
N SER A 52 -7.59 1.08 -27.89
CA SER A 52 -6.58 2.01 -28.41
C SER A 52 -5.15 1.45 -28.40
N GLY A 53 -4.85 0.54 -27.46
CA GLY A 53 -3.49 0.06 -27.20
C GLY A 53 -2.65 1.01 -26.34
N THR A 54 -3.23 2.09 -25.80
CA THR A 54 -2.50 3.07 -24.95
C THR A 54 -2.51 2.74 -23.46
N VAL A 55 -3.52 2.01 -22.99
CA VAL A 55 -3.70 1.58 -21.59
C VAL A 55 -4.22 0.15 -21.56
N VAL A 56 -3.95 -0.61 -20.51
CA VAL A 56 -4.60 -1.91 -20.31
C VAL A 56 -5.99 -1.68 -19.68
N PRO A 57 -7.09 -2.08 -20.34
CA PRO A 57 -8.43 -1.95 -19.77
C PRO A 57 -8.63 -2.85 -18.54
N ARG A 58 -9.70 -2.61 -17.77
CA ARG A 58 -10.12 -3.54 -16.70
C ARG A 58 -10.56 -4.87 -17.30
N HIS A 59 -10.40 -5.96 -16.56
CA HIS A 59 -10.81 -7.31 -17.01
C HIS A 59 -12.29 -7.34 -17.41
N THR A 60 -13.16 -6.81 -16.55
CA THR A 60 -14.62 -6.72 -16.81
C THR A 60 -14.97 -5.91 -18.04
N THR A 61 -14.14 -4.92 -18.40
CA THR A 61 -14.31 -4.16 -19.66
C THR A 61 -13.96 -5.00 -20.88
N VAL A 62 -12.94 -5.87 -20.78
CA VAL A 62 -12.56 -6.80 -21.85
C VAL A 62 -13.65 -7.85 -22.07
N GLU A 63 -14.14 -8.46 -20.99
CA GLU A 63 -15.24 -9.44 -21.02
C GLU A 63 -16.48 -8.84 -21.68
N ALA A 64 -16.99 -7.73 -21.12
CA ALA A 64 -18.16 -7.04 -21.65
C ALA A 64 -17.98 -6.61 -23.12
N TYR A 65 -16.78 -6.17 -23.52
CA TYR A 65 -16.52 -5.80 -24.92
C TYR A 65 -16.71 -6.99 -25.85
N VAL A 66 -16.14 -8.15 -25.52
CA VAL A 66 -16.20 -9.35 -26.35
C VAL A 66 -17.60 -9.92 -26.38
N GLU A 67 -18.27 -10.00 -25.25
CA GLU A 67 -19.67 -10.44 -25.13
C GLU A 67 -20.62 -9.52 -25.89
N GLY A 68 -20.45 -8.20 -25.75
CA GLY A 68 -21.23 -7.21 -26.48
C GLY A 68 -21.03 -7.26 -28.00
N CYS A 69 -19.91 -7.84 -28.46
CA CYS A 69 -19.66 -8.17 -29.86
C CYS A 69 -20.12 -9.58 -30.25
N GLY A 70 -20.95 -10.25 -29.43
CA GLY A 70 -21.45 -11.60 -29.67
C GLY A 70 -20.39 -12.71 -29.52
N GLY A 71 -19.30 -12.46 -28.79
CA GLY A 71 -18.35 -13.51 -28.44
C GLY A 71 -18.90 -14.45 -27.37
N GLY A 72 -18.71 -15.75 -27.55
CA GLY A 72 -19.02 -16.77 -26.55
C GLY A 72 -17.86 -17.01 -25.58
N ALA A 73 -18.04 -18.00 -24.70
CA ALA A 73 -17.12 -18.29 -23.59
C ALA A 73 -15.65 -18.47 -24.03
N ALA A 74 -15.40 -19.21 -25.11
CA ALA A 74 -14.03 -19.43 -25.62
C ALA A 74 -13.33 -18.12 -26.04
N GLN A 75 -14.08 -17.18 -26.66
CA GLN A 75 -13.49 -15.91 -27.08
C GLN A 75 -13.29 -14.94 -25.92
N VAL A 76 -14.13 -15.02 -24.89
CA VAL A 76 -13.96 -14.29 -23.64
C VAL A 76 -12.73 -14.80 -22.89
N GLN A 77 -12.57 -16.12 -22.77
CA GLN A 77 -11.38 -16.75 -22.17
C GLN A 77 -10.09 -16.33 -22.87
N TYR A 78 -10.06 -16.41 -24.21
CA TYR A 78 -8.90 -15.95 -24.98
C TYR A 78 -8.60 -14.46 -24.79
N ALA A 79 -9.65 -13.62 -24.68
CA ALA A 79 -9.48 -12.21 -24.36
C ALA A 79 -8.89 -11.99 -22.96
N GLY A 80 -9.31 -12.81 -21.99
CA GLY A 80 -8.76 -12.86 -20.63
C GLY A 80 -7.28 -13.22 -20.61
N GLU A 81 -6.85 -14.18 -21.45
CA GLU A 81 -5.43 -14.52 -21.61
C GLU A 81 -4.62 -13.36 -22.18
N LEU A 82 -5.11 -12.71 -23.24
CA LEU A 82 -4.48 -11.51 -23.80
C LEU A 82 -4.41 -10.38 -22.78
N TRP A 83 -5.47 -10.19 -21.99
CA TRP A 83 -5.50 -9.22 -20.90
C TRP A 83 -4.45 -9.53 -19.83
N ARG A 84 -4.33 -10.80 -19.42
CA ARG A 84 -3.34 -11.24 -18.44
C ARG A 84 -1.93 -10.93 -18.90
N HIS A 85 -1.60 -11.26 -20.16
CA HIS A 85 -0.29 -10.92 -20.73
C HIS A 85 -0.04 -9.41 -20.80
N ALA A 86 -1.05 -8.62 -21.20
CA ALA A 86 -0.95 -7.17 -21.22
C ALA A 86 -0.72 -6.58 -19.82
N ARG A 87 -1.36 -7.14 -18.79
CA ARG A 87 -1.19 -6.72 -17.38
C ARG A 87 0.18 -7.05 -16.82
N ILE A 88 0.69 -8.25 -17.11
CA ILE A 88 2.05 -8.67 -16.72
C ILE A 88 3.08 -7.70 -17.30
N GLU A 89 3.00 -7.44 -18.61
CA GLU A 89 3.87 -6.48 -19.30
C GLU A 89 3.70 -5.06 -18.76
N GLU A 90 2.46 -4.65 -18.43
CA GLU A 90 2.19 -3.32 -17.92
C GLU A 90 2.85 -3.07 -16.56
N ARG A 91 2.75 -4.06 -15.65
CA ARG A 91 3.31 -4.00 -14.31
C ARG A 91 4.82 -4.20 -14.30
N GLY A 92 5.35 -5.08 -15.14
CA GLY A 92 6.79 -5.34 -15.24
C GLY A 92 7.43 -5.86 -13.95
N ARG A 93 6.66 -6.32 -12.96
CA ARG A 93 7.18 -6.74 -11.65
C ARG A 93 7.74 -8.16 -11.67
N LEU A 94 7.23 -9.03 -12.54
CA LEU A 94 7.68 -10.43 -12.61
C LEU A 94 9.17 -10.59 -12.86
N SER A 95 9.82 -9.68 -13.60
CA SER A 95 11.26 -9.77 -13.88
C SER A 95 12.12 -9.59 -12.63
N GLY A 96 11.62 -8.89 -11.60
CA GLY A 96 12.30 -8.71 -10.33
C GLY A 96 11.91 -9.72 -9.25
N LEU A 97 10.97 -10.63 -9.53
CA LEU A 97 10.52 -11.64 -8.59
C LEU A 97 11.24 -12.97 -8.87
N HIS A 98 11.85 -13.52 -7.82
CA HIS A 98 12.50 -14.82 -7.84
C HIS A 98 11.86 -15.72 -6.79
N ALA A 99 11.10 -16.71 -7.26
CA ALA A 99 10.50 -17.73 -6.42
C ALA A 99 10.95 -19.13 -6.84
N PRO A 100 11.18 -20.04 -5.88
CA PRO A 100 11.41 -21.43 -6.18
C PRO A 100 10.17 -22.05 -6.84
N ARG A 101 10.38 -23.16 -7.56
CA ARG A 101 9.26 -24.00 -8.00
C ARG A 101 8.55 -24.61 -6.78
N PRO A 102 7.25 -24.91 -6.85
CA PRO A 102 6.51 -25.45 -5.71
C PRO A 102 7.18 -26.67 -5.05
N GLU A 103 7.80 -27.54 -5.85
CA GLU A 103 8.48 -28.75 -5.36
C GLU A 103 9.70 -28.42 -4.49
N LEU A 104 10.33 -27.26 -4.73
CA LEU A 104 11.54 -26.78 -4.06
C LEU A 104 11.26 -25.83 -2.89
N ILE A 105 10.00 -25.49 -2.62
CA ILE A 105 9.64 -24.67 -1.46
C ILE A 105 10.01 -25.43 -0.19
N SER A 106 10.80 -24.79 0.66
CA SER A 106 11.32 -25.39 1.90
C SER A 106 10.76 -24.73 3.16
N ASP A 107 10.42 -23.44 3.11
CA ASP A 107 9.95 -22.67 4.25
C ASP A 107 8.80 -21.70 3.89
N ALA A 108 8.28 -21.00 4.90
CA ALA A 108 7.22 -20.02 4.74
C ALA A 108 7.63 -18.80 3.88
N ALA A 109 8.91 -18.43 3.87
CA ALA A 109 9.40 -17.30 3.08
C ALA A 109 9.45 -17.62 1.59
N ASP A 110 9.90 -18.83 1.22
CA ASP A 110 9.81 -19.42 -0.12
C ASP A 110 8.36 -19.46 -0.59
N LEU A 111 7.46 -19.98 0.25
CA LEU A 111 6.04 -20.07 -0.08
C LEU A 111 5.44 -18.69 -0.36
N SER A 112 5.68 -17.70 0.51
CA SER A 112 5.16 -16.33 0.31
C SER A 112 5.63 -15.72 -1.01
N ARG A 113 6.91 -15.91 -1.38
CA ARG A 113 7.47 -15.46 -2.66
C ARG A 113 6.81 -16.15 -3.85
N ALA A 114 6.61 -17.46 -3.74
CA ALA A 114 5.98 -18.25 -4.80
C ALA A 114 4.52 -17.83 -5.02
N LEU A 115 3.76 -17.55 -3.96
CA LEU A 115 2.38 -17.07 -4.07
C LEU A 115 2.29 -15.65 -4.66
N GLU A 116 3.23 -14.75 -4.34
CA GLU A 116 3.33 -13.43 -5.00
C GLU A 116 3.56 -13.59 -6.50
N VAL A 117 4.47 -14.49 -6.89
CA VAL A 117 4.74 -14.80 -8.31
C VAL A 117 3.50 -15.35 -9.01
N VAL A 118 2.75 -16.26 -8.39
CA VAL A 118 1.49 -16.78 -8.94
C VAL A 118 0.49 -15.65 -9.19
N TRP A 119 0.32 -14.74 -8.23
CA TRP A 119 -0.62 -13.62 -8.37
C TRP A 119 -0.19 -12.65 -9.49
N GLU A 120 1.11 -12.33 -9.58
CA GLU A 120 1.62 -11.49 -10.67
C GLU A 120 1.49 -12.20 -12.04
N GLN A 121 1.72 -13.52 -12.11
CA GLN A 121 1.52 -14.34 -13.31
C GLN A 121 0.03 -14.44 -13.73
N ALA A 122 -0.89 -14.25 -12.78
CA ALA A 122 -2.32 -14.11 -13.06
C ALA A 122 -2.69 -12.73 -13.63
N GLY A 123 -1.73 -11.81 -13.78
CA GLY A 123 -1.96 -10.43 -14.23
C GLY A 123 -2.32 -9.47 -13.09
N ALA A 124 -2.03 -9.87 -11.85
CA ALA A 124 -2.38 -9.16 -10.63
C ALA A 124 -3.87 -8.74 -10.62
N PRO A 125 -4.80 -9.71 -10.73
CA PRO A 125 -6.24 -9.47 -10.59
C PRO A 125 -6.56 -8.80 -9.26
N SER A 126 -7.69 -8.11 -9.18
CA SER A 126 -8.06 -7.46 -7.91
C SER A 126 -8.35 -8.51 -6.83
N LEU A 127 -8.19 -8.11 -5.57
CA LEU A 127 -8.43 -9.01 -4.44
C LEU A 127 -9.89 -9.52 -4.38
N ARG A 128 -10.83 -8.76 -4.93
CA ARG A 128 -12.22 -9.20 -5.09
C ARG A 128 -12.34 -10.22 -6.22
N ASP A 129 -11.67 -10.00 -7.35
CA ASP A 129 -11.71 -10.94 -8.47
C ASP A 129 -11.16 -12.31 -8.08
N ILE A 130 -10.04 -12.38 -7.36
CA ILE A 130 -9.48 -13.67 -6.91
C ILE A 130 -10.41 -14.38 -5.92
N ARG A 131 -11.04 -13.64 -5.00
CA ARG A 131 -12.05 -14.22 -4.10
C ARG A 131 -13.23 -14.77 -4.89
N ASP A 132 -13.77 -14.00 -5.83
CA ASP A 132 -14.98 -14.38 -6.56
C ASP A 132 -14.71 -15.57 -7.50
N ARG A 133 -13.47 -15.70 -8.00
CA ARG A 133 -12.99 -16.82 -8.82
C ARG A 133 -12.55 -18.06 -8.03
N SER A 134 -12.36 -17.93 -6.71
CA SER A 134 -11.81 -18.99 -5.86
C SER A 134 -12.70 -20.24 -5.75
N GLY A 135 -13.97 -20.16 -6.16
CA GLY A 135 -14.97 -21.21 -5.92
C GLY A 135 -15.48 -21.26 -4.48
N ASN A 136 -14.72 -20.73 -3.52
CA ASN A 136 -15.12 -20.59 -2.12
C ASN A 136 -14.71 -19.21 -1.55
N PRO A 137 -15.57 -18.18 -1.72
CA PRO A 137 -15.31 -16.84 -1.20
C PRO A 137 -15.12 -16.74 0.32
N LEU A 138 -15.62 -17.71 1.09
CA LEU A 138 -15.50 -17.74 2.54
C LEU A 138 -14.13 -18.22 2.99
N ALA A 139 -13.50 -19.13 2.24
CA ALA A 139 -12.12 -19.58 2.50
C ALA A 139 -11.09 -18.49 2.19
N LEU A 140 -11.41 -17.58 1.25
CA LEU A 140 -10.52 -16.48 0.87
C LEU A 140 -11.15 -15.09 1.07
N PRO A 141 -11.28 -14.61 2.32
CA PRO A 141 -11.65 -13.23 2.57
C PRO A 141 -10.66 -12.25 1.90
N VAL A 142 -11.17 -11.09 1.47
CA VAL A 142 -10.36 -10.05 0.79
C VAL A 142 -9.16 -9.61 1.63
N SER A 143 -9.31 -9.54 2.95
CA SER A 143 -8.23 -9.22 3.89
C SER A 143 -7.13 -10.28 3.90
N SER A 144 -7.49 -11.57 3.91
CA SER A 144 -6.53 -12.67 3.84
C SER A 144 -5.78 -12.65 2.51
N ALA A 145 -6.51 -12.45 1.41
CA ALA A 145 -5.91 -12.36 0.09
C ALA A 145 -4.93 -11.17 -0.02
N ALA A 146 -5.24 -10.03 0.62
CA ALA A 146 -4.33 -8.89 0.70
C ALA A 146 -3.02 -9.26 1.43
N ARG A 147 -3.12 -9.92 2.58
CA ARG A 147 -1.96 -10.33 3.38
C ARG A 147 -1.09 -11.34 2.65
N ILE A 148 -1.69 -12.29 1.93
CA ILE A 148 -0.96 -13.27 1.12
C ILE A 148 -0.19 -12.57 0.01
N VAL A 149 -0.84 -11.70 -0.76
CA VAL A 149 -0.22 -10.97 -1.88
C VAL A 149 0.89 -10.04 -1.41
N ASN A 150 0.71 -9.37 -0.28
CA ASN A 150 1.72 -8.49 0.31
C ASN A 150 2.83 -9.24 1.07
N ARG A 151 2.71 -10.57 1.18
CA ARG A 151 3.62 -11.44 1.94
C ARG A 151 3.66 -11.14 3.45
N ASP A 152 2.56 -10.59 3.98
CA ASP A 152 2.34 -10.36 5.41
C ASP A 152 1.85 -11.63 6.15
N ALA A 153 1.44 -12.66 5.40
CA ALA A 153 1.03 -13.96 5.91
C ALA A 153 1.12 -15.04 4.82
N ILE A 154 1.30 -16.30 5.23
CA ILE A 154 0.98 -17.47 4.41
C ILE A 154 -0.50 -17.85 4.58
N PRO A 155 -1.09 -18.68 3.71
CA PRO A 155 -2.43 -19.21 3.92
C PRO A 155 -2.58 -19.87 5.30
N ALA A 156 -3.72 -19.69 5.94
CA ALA A 156 -3.99 -20.24 7.27
C ALA A 156 -4.17 -21.76 7.26
N ASP A 157 -4.75 -22.29 6.18
CA ASP A 157 -5.02 -23.70 5.98
C ASP A 157 -4.95 -24.05 4.48
N GLU A 158 -5.04 -25.35 4.18
CA GLU A 158 -5.03 -25.88 2.81
C GLU A 158 -6.21 -25.36 1.98
N GLN A 159 -7.38 -25.19 2.60
CA GLN A 159 -8.58 -24.69 1.91
C GLN A 159 -8.39 -23.26 1.41
N GLN A 160 -7.76 -22.40 2.22
CA GLN A 160 -7.42 -21.04 1.84
C GLN A 160 -6.33 -20.99 0.76
N LEU A 161 -5.36 -21.91 0.80
CA LEU A 161 -4.36 -22.05 -0.26
C LEU A 161 -5.02 -22.42 -1.59
N GLU A 162 -5.84 -23.47 -1.62
CA GLU A 162 -6.55 -23.91 -2.82
C GLU A 162 -7.45 -22.80 -3.38
N ALA A 163 -8.20 -22.11 -2.51
CA ALA A 163 -9.02 -20.98 -2.89
C ALA A 163 -8.19 -19.84 -3.51
N PHE A 164 -7.01 -19.53 -2.96
CA PHE A 164 -6.10 -18.54 -3.53
C PHE A 164 -5.57 -18.96 -4.91
N LEU A 165 -5.14 -20.21 -5.07
CA LEU A 165 -4.64 -20.75 -6.32
C LEU A 165 -5.72 -20.78 -7.41
N ALA A 166 -6.92 -21.25 -7.07
CA ALA A 166 -8.09 -21.22 -7.95
C ALA A 166 -8.46 -19.78 -8.35
N GLY A 167 -8.44 -18.85 -7.40
CA GLY A 167 -8.68 -17.43 -7.65
C GLY A 167 -7.68 -16.80 -8.63
N CYS A 168 -6.43 -17.26 -8.59
CA CYS A 168 -5.37 -16.88 -9.54
C CYS A 168 -5.42 -17.65 -10.87
N GLY A 169 -6.37 -18.58 -11.03
CA GLY A 169 -6.52 -19.38 -12.25
C GLY A 169 -5.49 -20.50 -12.39
N VAL A 170 -4.89 -20.96 -11.29
CA VAL A 170 -4.01 -22.14 -11.29
C VAL A 170 -4.88 -23.39 -11.46
N PRO A 171 -4.62 -24.22 -12.50
CA PRO A 171 -5.39 -25.45 -12.73
C PRO A 171 -5.32 -26.44 -11.56
N PRO A 172 -6.42 -27.16 -11.23
CA PRO A 172 -6.47 -28.09 -10.09
C PRO A 172 -5.41 -29.21 -10.13
N ASP A 173 -5.00 -29.67 -11.32
CA ASP A 173 -3.95 -30.67 -11.50
C ASP A 173 -2.59 -30.22 -10.96
N LYS A 174 -2.39 -28.91 -10.81
CA LYS A 174 -1.16 -28.35 -10.24
C LYS A 174 -1.23 -28.12 -8.74
N HIS A 175 -2.41 -28.22 -8.12
CA HIS A 175 -2.60 -27.89 -6.69
C HIS A 175 -1.84 -28.86 -5.79
N ALA A 176 -1.71 -30.14 -6.17
CA ALA A 176 -1.00 -31.14 -5.37
C ALA A 176 0.44 -30.74 -5.00
N ALA A 177 1.19 -30.13 -5.93
CA ALA A 177 2.54 -29.66 -5.65
C ALA A 177 2.56 -28.48 -4.65
N TRP A 178 1.53 -27.63 -4.68
CA TRP A 178 1.37 -26.52 -3.74
C TRP A 178 0.93 -26.97 -2.36
N THR A 179 0.00 -27.92 -2.26
CA THR A 179 -0.39 -28.53 -0.98
C THR A 179 0.82 -29.18 -0.30
N ALA A 180 1.62 -29.95 -1.05
CA ALA A 180 2.84 -30.56 -0.51
C ALA A 180 3.86 -29.50 -0.07
N ALA A 181 4.00 -28.41 -0.82
CA ALA A 181 4.84 -27.27 -0.44
C ALA A 181 4.36 -26.59 0.86
N PHE A 182 3.05 -26.41 0.98
CA PHE A 182 2.42 -25.81 2.15
C PHE A 182 2.63 -26.66 3.40
N ALA A 183 2.37 -27.97 3.31
CA ALA A 183 2.59 -28.90 4.41
C ALA A 183 4.05 -28.91 4.90
N LYS A 184 5.03 -28.85 3.98
CA LYS A 184 6.45 -28.69 4.35
C LYS A 184 6.71 -27.37 5.08
N ALA A 185 6.20 -26.26 4.53
CA ALA A 185 6.42 -24.92 5.07
C ALA A 185 5.78 -24.70 6.45
N THR A 186 4.64 -25.34 6.72
CA THR A 186 3.96 -25.27 8.03
C THR A 186 4.55 -26.25 9.04
N ALA A 187 4.90 -27.48 8.63
CA ALA A 187 5.54 -28.45 9.52
C ALA A 187 6.92 -27.96 10.03
N ALA A 188 7.69 -27.27 9.18
CA ALA A 188 8.95 -26.64 9.58
C ALA A 188 8.76 -25.50 10.60
N HIS A 189 7.56 -24.91 10.66
CA HIS A 189 7.19 -23.90 11.65
C HIS A 189 6.68 -24.52 12.96
N GLU A 190 6.11 -25.74 12.90
CA GLU A 190 5.55 -26.47 14.04
C GLU A 190 6.56 -27.32 14.81
N LEU A 191 7.71 -27.66 14.22
CA LEU A 191 8.79 -28.31 14.97
C LEU A 191 9.19 -27.43 16.17
N PRO A 192 9.30 -27.98 17.38
CA PRO A 192 9.68 -27.22 18.56
C PRO A 192 11.01 -26.53 18.27
N GLN A 193 10.97 -25.22 18.07
CA GLN A 193 12.17 -24.44 18.30
C GLN A 193 12.50 -24.66 19.78
N GLU A 194 13.55 -25.44 20.05
CA GLU A 194 14.33 -25.34 21.28
C GLU A 194 14.35 -23.85 21.66
N PRO A 195 13.90 -23.46 22.88
CA PRO A 195 13.63 -22.08 23.20
C PRO A 195 14.94 -21.29 23.14
N ALA A 196 15.24 -20.76 21.96
CA ALA A 196 16.21 -19.72 21.75
C ALA A 196 15.68 -18.53 22.54
N ALA A 197 16.35 -18.30 23.67
CA ALA A 197 16.21 -17.16 24.58
C ALA A 197 15.28 -16.04 24.06
N ALA A 198 14.08 -15.99 24.64
CA ALA A 198 13.27 -14.79 24.78
C ALA A 198 13.11 -13.91 23.52
N ASP A 199 12.49 -14.44 22.47
CA ASP A 199 11.78 -13.57 21.52
C ASP A 199 10.50 -13.11 22.22
N ARG A 200 10.44 -11.82 22.61
CA ARG A 200 9.29 -11.20 23.31
C ARG A 200 8.36 -10.52 22.28
N PRO A 201 7.38 -11.23 21.68
CA PRO A 201 6.44 -10.64 20.74
C PRO A 201 5.54 -9.58 21.39
N VAL A 202 5.38 -9.64 22.72
CA VAL A 202 4.62 -8.66 23.51
C VAL A 202 5.35 -7.31 23.54
N GLU A 203 6.68 -7.29 23.67
CA GLU A 203 7.48 -6.05 23.65
C GLU A 203 7.43 -5.34 22.29
N ARG A 204 7.56 -6.08 21.18
CA ARG A 204 7.44 -5.49 19.84
C ARG A 204 6.06 -4.88 19.60
N ARG A 205 5.00 -5.50 20.13
CA ARG A 205 3.63 -4.99 20.03
C ARG A 205 3.40 -3.77 20.91
N LEU A 206 3.99 -3.75 22.11
CA LEU A 206 3.98 -2.59 23.01
C LEU A 206 4.76 -1.40 22.44
N LEU A 207 5.93 -1.65 21.83
CA LEU A 207 6.73 -0.62 21.14
C LEU A 207 5.99 -0.05 19.92
N HIS A 208 5.30 -0.88 19.14
CA HIS A 208 4.52 -0.41 18.00
C HIS A 208 3.32 0.44 18.42
N MET A 209 2.65 0.09 19.52
CA MET A 209 1.53 0.86 20.07
C MET A 209 1.97 2.14 20.78
N ALA A 210 3.13 2.14 21.45
CA ALA A 210 3.71 3.35 22.04
C ALA A 210 4.12 4.37 20.96
N SER A 211 4.59 3.90 19.79
CA SER A 211 4.88 4.79 18.64
C SER A 211 3.63 5.40 17.99
N ALA A 212 2.46 4.76 18.15
CA ALA A 212 1.19 5.29 17.63
C ALA A 212 0.61 6.46 18.47
N TYR A 213 1.31 6.85 19.55
CA TYR A 213 0.90 7.91 20.48
C TYR A 213 1.58 9.27 20.23
N GLU A 214 2.19 9.49 19.05
CA GLU A 214 2.70 10.81 18.64
C GLU A 214 1.60 11.81 18.21
N GLY A 215 0.31 11.46 18.38
CA GLY A 215 -0.82 12.37 18.17
C GLY A 215 -1.27 13.04 19.46
N GLY A 216 -1.20 14.37 19.52
CA GLY A 216 -1.49 15.22 20.69
C GLY A 216 -2.87 15.05 21.37
N PRO A 217 -3.08 15.74 22.51
CA PRO A 217 -4.05 15.38 23.54
C PRO A 217 -5.48 15.70 23.08
N GLY A 218 -6.25 14.67 22.73
CA GLY A 218 -7.60 14.92 22.22
C GLY A 218 -8.52 13.72 22.03
N THR A 219 -8.39 12.60 22.74
CA THR A 219 -9.44 11.56 22.72
C THR A 219 -9.63 10.91 24.09
N ARG A 220 -10.74 11.29 24.76
CA ARG A 220 -11.20 10.75 26.05
C ARG A 220 -11.80 9.34 25.98
N THR A 221 -11.74 8.66 24.84
CA THR A 221 -12.41 7.37 24.60
C THR A 221 -11.53 6.13 24.78
N ASN A 222 -10.24 6.29 25.09
CA ASN A 222 -9.31 5.16 25.17
C ASN A 222 -9.06 4.63 26.61
N SER A 223 -9.60 5.26 27.65
CA SER A 223 -9.27 4.92 29.04
C SER A 223 -9.83 3.57 29.53
N GLN A 224 -10.94 3.09 28.96
CA GLN A 224 -11.54 1.82 29.35
C GLN A 224 -10.86 0.61 28.69
N ALA A 225 -10.38 0.76 27.45
CA ALA A 225 -9.64 -0.29 26.75
C ALA A 225 -8.28 -0.54 27.42
N TRP A 226 -7.61 0.53 27.85
CA TRP A 226 -6.37 0.43 28.62
C TRP A 226 -6.57 -0.21 30.00
N ARG A 227 -7.65 0.12 30.73
CA ARG A 227 -7.93 -0.51 32.04
C ARG A 227 -8.19 -2.00 31.93
N ARG A 228 -9.00 -2.44 30.96
CA ARG A 228 -9.26 -3.86 30.74
C ARG A 228 -8.01 -4.65 30.34
N LEU A 229 -7.09 -4.01 29.62
CA LEU A 229 -5.83 -4.63 29.22
C LEU A 229 -4.87 -4.77 30.42
N VAL A 230 -4.81 -3.76 31.29
CA VAL A 230 -4.05 -3.79 32.55
C VAL A 230 -4.57 -4.87 33.52
N GLU A 231 -5.89 -5.05 33.59
CA GLU A 231 -6.51 -6.08 34.43
C GLU A 231 -6.22 -7.52 33.95
N LEU A 232 -5.82 -7.70 32.70
CA LEU A 232 -5.51 -9.00 32.09
C LEU A 232 -4.02 -9.35 32.09
N LEU A 233 -3.15 -8.44 32.55
CA LEU A 233 -1.71 -8.65 32.61
C LEU A 233 -1.30 -9.30 33.93
N PRO A 234 -0.45 -10.35 33.92
CA PRO A 234 0.17 -10.88 35.13
C PRO A 234 0.96 -9.79 35.87
N PRO A 235 1.02 -9.79 37.21
CA PRO A 235 1.64 -8.70 37.99
C PRO A 235 3.08 -8.37 37.56
N ALA A 236 3.89 -9.40 37.28
CA ALA A 236 5.27 -9.22 36.81
C ALA A 236 5.36 -8.52 35.43
N ALA A 237 4.37 -8.72 34.56
CA ALA A 237 4.30 -8.05 33.26
C ALA A 237 3.73 -6.63 33.37
N LEU A 238 2.95 -6.35 34.42
CA LEU A 238 2.41 -5.03 34.69
C LEU A 238 3.52 -4.06 35.16
N ASP A 239 4.41 -4.52 36.04
CA ASP A 239 5.53 -3.70 36.53
C ASP A 239 6.48 -3.31 35.40
N GLU A 240 6.79 -4.25 34.50
CA GLU A 240 7.64 -4.03 33.34
C GLU A 240 6.97 -3.10 32.31
N ALA A 241 5.66 -3.26 32.07
CA ALA A 241 4.90 -2.39 31.18
C ALA A 241 4.78 -0.95 31.72
N VAL A 242 4.61 -0.79 33.04
CA VAL A 242 4.58 0.52 33.70
C VAL A 242 5.97 1.18 33.64
N ALA A 243 7.05 0.43 33.86
CA ALA A 243 8.42 0.94 33.76
C ALA A 243 8.73 1.44 32.33
N ILE A 244 8.37 0.67 31.30
CA ILE A 244 8.58 1.03 29.88
C ILE A 244 7.71 2.23 29.48
N GLY A 245 6.45 2.26 29.92
CA GLY A 245 5.53 3.37 29.66
C GLY A 245 5.99 4.67 30.32
N MET A 246 6.45 4.60 31.57
CA MET A 246 6.96 5.75 32.32
C MET A 246 8.27 6.28 31.72
N HIS A 247 9.17 5.40 31.28
CA HIS A 247 10.42 5.80 30.64
C HIS A 247 10.17 6.53 29.32
N SER A 248 9.22 6.04 28.51
CA SER A 248 8.80 6.66 27.26
C SER A 248 8.13 8.03 27.49
N TYR A 249 7.30 8.13 28.53
CA TYR A 249 6.67 9.40 28.93
C TYR A 249 7.71 10.42 29.41
N LEU A 250 8.66 10.01 30.26
CA LEU A 250 9.71 10.90 30.75
C LEU A 250 10.68 11.33 29.64
N ALA A 251 11.02 10.45 28.69
CA ALA A 251 11.81 10.80 27.51
C ALA A 251 11.09 11.80 26.60
N SER A 252 9.78 11.64 26.41
CA SER A 252 8.94 12.58 25.66
C SER A 252 8.86 13.94 26.36
N GLN A 253 8.70 13.97 27.68
CA GLN A 253 8.70 15.22 28.47
C GLN A 253 10.09 15.90 28.50
N ALA A 254 11.18 15.13 28.49
CA ALA A 254 12.54 15.66 28.42
C ALA A 254 12.84 16.31 27.06
N SER A 255 12.38 15.70 25.97
CA SER A 255 12.44 16.24 24.60
C SER A 255 11.68 17.56 24.47
N LEU A 256 10.46 17.64 25.02
CA LEU A 256 9.65 18.87 25.01
C LEU A 256 10.26 20.00 25.83
N ASN A 257 11.09 19.69 26.84
CA ASN A 257 11.77 20.67 27.69
C ASN A 257 13.22 20.94 27.27
N GLY A 258 13.67 20.41 26.12
CA GLY A 258 14.99 20.69 25.55
C GLY A 258 16.19 20.14 26.33
N LYS A 259 16.01 19.07 27.11
CA LYS A 259 17.11 18.39 27.81
C LYS A 259 17.11 16.90 27.50
N SER A 260 18.29 16.32 27.27
CA SER A 260 18.45 14.86 27.16
C SER A 260 18.62 14.22 28.53
N LEU A 261 17.96 13.07 28.76
CA LEU A 261 18.18 12.25 29.95
C LEU A 261 19.57 11.58 29.90
N PRO A 262 20.28 11.42 31.02
CA PRO A 262 21.44 10.54 31.07
C PRO A 262 20.99 9.06 30.95
N ALA A 263 21.91 8.21 30.51
CA ALA A 263 21.72 6.77 30.23
C ALA A 263 20.92 6.02 31.32
N PRO A 264 20.19 4.95 30.97
CA PRO A 264 19.21 4.33 31.85
C PRO A 264 19.90 3.80 33.11
N LEU A 265 19.53 4.39 34.26
CA LEU A 265 19.83 3.79 35.55
C LEU A 265 18.99 2.51 35.70
N PRO A 266 19.57 1.41 36.24
CA PRO A 266 18.77 0.24 36.59
C PRO A 266 17.69 0.66 37.58
N TRP A 267 16.45 0.32 37.25
CA TRP A 267 15.26 0.63 38.03
C TRP A 267 15.40 0.07 39.46
N GLN A 268 15.27 0.94 40.46
CA GLN A 268 15.14 0.55 41.87
C GLN A 268 13.67 0.68 42.30
N PRO A 269 13.06 -0.35 42.91
CA PRO A 269 11.64 -0.35 43.24
C PRO A 269 11.28 0.48 44.49
N ASP A 270 12.26 1.06 45.19
CA ASP A 270 12.07 1.70 46.50
C ASP A 270 11.38 3.08 46.47
N LEU A 271 10.88 3.53 45.31
CA LEU A 271 10.18 4.81 45.16
C LEU A 271 8.67 4.76 45.48
N PHE A 272 8.14 3.59 45.84
CA PHE A 272 6.75 3.43 46.27
C PHE A 272 6.67 2.88 47.69
N THR A 273 6.52 3.76 48.68
CA THR A 273 6.07 3.31 50.01
C THR A 273 4.58 3.02 49.97
N THR A 274 4.20 1.81 50.37
CA THR A 274 2.82 1.39 50.55
C THR A 274 2.23 2.02 51.81
N HIS A 275 1.11 2.74 51.68
CA HIS A 275 0.24 3.05 52.80
C HIS A 275 -1.11 2.38 52.52
N GLU A 276 -1.46 1.38 53.33
CA GLU A 276 -2.75 0.66 53.28
C GLU A 276 -3.15 0.09 51.90
N GLY A 277 -2.21 -0.53 51.18
CA GLY A 277 -2.53 -1.34 50.00
C GLY A 277 -3.05 -0.58 48.77
N ARG A 278 -2.90 0.75 48.73
CA ARG A 278 -3.18 1.55 47.53
C ARG A 278 -1.95 2.36 47.13
N TYR A 279 -1.60 2.29 45.84
CA TYR A 279 -0.58 3.16 45.25
C TYR A 279 -1.11 4.60 45.23
N VAL A 280 -0.47 5.49 45.98
CA VAL A 280 -0.72 6.93 45.90
C VAL A 280 0.47 7.57 45.19
N ALA A 281 0.21 8.28 44.10
CA ALA A 281 1.24 9.08 43.45
C ALA A 281 1.62 10.22 44.39
N VAL A 282 2.86 10.21 44.89
CA VAL A 282 3.42 11.36 45.61
C VAL A 282 3.60 12.47 44.58
N GLU A 283 2.70 13.45 44.61
CA GLU A 283 2.88 14.69 43.86
C GLU A 283 4.09 15.42 44.48
N VAL A 284 5.26 15.25 43.85
CA VAL A 284 6.43 16.05 44.19
C VAL A 284 6.14 17.47 43.72
N LYS A 285 5.51 18.26 44.60
CA LYS A 285 5.45 19.70 44.45
C LYS A 285 6.90 20.19 44.35
N THR A 286 7.24 20.65 43.16
CA THR A 286 8.46 21.41 42.92
C THR A 286 8.47 22.59 43.87
N LEU A 287 9.34 22.52 44.88
CA LEU A 287 9.73 23.67 45.69
C LEU A 287 10.48 24.62 44.76
N SER A 288 9.73 25.48 44.07
CA SER A 288 10.26 26.75 43.61
C SER A 288 10.42 27.65 44.84
N SER A 289 11.65 27.79 45.33
CA SER A 289 12.02 28.96 46.12
C SER A 289 12.80 29.92 45.20
N ARG A 290 12.20 31.08 44.95
CA ARG A 290 12.89 32.29 44.49
C ARG A 290 12.92 33.25 45.67
N GLY A 291 14.11 33.74 46.02
CA GLY A 291 14.31 34.91 46.89
C GLY A 291 15.76 34.96 47.38
N ARG A 292 16.67 35.67 46.71
CA ARG A 292 16.93 37.13 46.80
C ARG A 292 18.12 37.41 47.74
N ASN A 293 19.27 37.80 47.17
CA ASN A 293 20.12 38.95 47.57
C ASN A 293 21.40 38.98 46.68
N GLY A 294 21.74 40.16 46.13
CA GLY A 294 22.95 40.41 45.29
C GLY A 294 24.23 40.57 46.13
N PRO A 295 25.31 41.26 45.66
CA PRO A 295 25.52 42.00 44.40
C PRO A 295 26.89 41.74 43.69
N ALA A 296 27.10 42.50 42.59
CA ALA A 296 28.38 43.00 42.03
C ALA A 296 29.25 42.10 41.11
N ALA A 297 29.40 42.53 39.84
CA ALA A 297 30.65 43.10 39.27
C ALA A 297 30.87 42.75 37.78
N GLY A 298 31.25 43.78 36.99
CA GLY A 298 31.86 43.69 35.63
C GLY A 298 30.85 43.50 34.49
N GLY A 299 30.52 44.50 33.68
CA GLY A 299 31.39 45.10 32.65
C GLY A 299 31.26 44.27 31.35
N SER A 300 30.92 44.76 30.16
CA SER A 300 31.02 46.09 29.56
C SER A 300 30.17 46.09 28.26
N VAL A 301 29.41 47.18 28.04
CA VAL A 301 29.31 47.97 26.78
C VAL A 301 29.32 47.18 25.45
N ASN A 302 28.26 47.21 24.62
CA ASN A 302 27.92 48.40 23.84
C ASN A 302 26.44 48.46 23.37
N LYS A 303 25.97 49.70 23.24
CA LYS A 303 24.59 50.13 22.99
C LYS A 303 24.44 50.58 21.51
N PRO A 304 23.33 51.20 21.05
CA PRO A 304 22.51 50.69 19.95
C PRO A 304 22.37 51.67 18.76
N ARG A 305 21.63 51.30 17.71
CA ARG A 305 20.74 52.25 16.99
C ARG A 305 19.77 51.58 16.00
N THR A 306 18.49 51.78 16.29
CA THR A 306 17.25 51.68 15.50
C THR A 306 17.15 52.83 14.45
N PRO A 307 16.02 53.05 13.73
CA PRO A 307 15.08 52.16 13.00
C PRO A 307 14.72 52.75 11.60
N ALA A 308 13.56 52.35 11.05
CA ALA A 308 12.83 52.86 9.87
C ALA A 308 13.23 52.20 8.54
N GLY A 309 12.33 51.80 7.65
CA GLY A 309 10.89 52.05 7.52
C GLY A 309 10.58 52.16 6.02
N GLY A 310 9.59 51.43 5.53
CA GLY A 310 8.89 51.77 4.29
C GLY A 310 8.92 50.74 3.15
N PRO A 311 7.88 50.75 2.29
CA PRO A 311 7.40 49.61 1.49
C PRO A 311 7.81 49.70 0.00
N PRO A 312 7.43 48.75 -0.89
CA PRO A 312 8.12 48.51 -2.16
C PRO A 312 7.55 49.37 -3.30
N PRO A 313 8.32 49.60 -4.38
CA PRO A 313 7.79 50.25 -5.57
C PRO A 313 7.22 49.26 -6.59
N THR A 314 6.15 49.73 -7.21
CA THR A 314 5.41 49.20 -8.34
C THR A 314 6.00 49.63 -9.69
N ALA A 315 5.62 48.86 -10.71
CA ALA A 315 5.31 49.28 -12.09
C ALA A 315 6.44 49.67 -13.09
N ARG A 316 6.46 48.96 -14.22
CA ARG A 316 6.14 49.44 -15.60
C ARG A 316 6.23 48.24 -16.58
N ALA A 317 5.18 47.92 -17.35
CA ALA A 317 4.82 48.50 -18.67
C ALA A 317 5.97 48.42 -19.70
N ALA A 318 5.81 48.22 -21.01
CA ALA A 318 4.75 47.84 -21.94
C ALA A 318 5.45 47.79 -23.33
N GLN A 319 4.88 47.08 -24.31
CA GLN A 319 5.02 47.19 -25.80
C GLN A 319 4.96 45.76 -26.38
N VAL A 320 3.93 45.28 -27.09
CA VAL A 320 3.17 45.78 -28.25
C VAL A 320 4.07 46.23 -29.41
N ARG A 321 4.26 45.35 -30.40
CA ARG A 321 4.13 45.74 -31.81
C ARG A 321 3.77 44.57 -32.72
N THR A 322 2.58 44.70 -33.30
CA THR A 322 2.02 43.98 -34.44
C THR A 322 2.57 44.54 -35.76
N LYS A 323 2.47 43.71 -36.82
CA LYS A 323 2.42 43.97 -38.29
C LYS A 323 3.40 43.03 -39.02
N ARG A 324 3.10 42.42 -40.18
CA ARG A 324 1.94 42.45 -41.08
C ARG A 324 2.11 41.27 -42.08
N ARG A 325 0.99 40.73 -42.55
CA ARG A 325 0.83 39.99 -43.82
C ARG A 325 1.33 40.80 -45.02
N GLN A 326 1.78 40.14 -46.11
CA GLN A 326 1.14 40.16 -47.45
C GLN A 326 1.92 39.33 -48.54
N PRO A 327 1.42 39.10 -49.78
CA PRO A 327 1.18 37.74 -50.32
C PRO A 327 1.77 37.42 -51.71
N ALA A 328 1.51 36.18 -52.16
CA ALA A 328 1.22 35.65 -53.51
C ALA A 328 2.10 36.01 -54.74
N THR A 329 2.50 34.99 -55.53
CA THR A 329 1.97 34.72 -56.89
C THR A 329 2.55 33.45 -57.57
N HIS A 330 1.63 32.71 -58.19
CA HIS A 330 1.66 31.77 -59.33
C HIS A 330 2.95 31.16 -59.92
N ARG A 331 2.87 29.86 -60.26
CA ARG A 331 2.96 29.41 -61.67
C ARG A 331 2.32 28.03 -61.93
N LEU A 332 1.43 28.02 -62.92
CA LEU A 332 0.97 26.87 -63.71
C LEU A 332 2.09 26.40 -64.63
N THR A 333 2.24 25.10 -64.85
CA THR A 333 2.61 24.54 -66.18
C THR A 333 2.10 23.10 -66.30
N ALA A 334 1.41 22.83 -67.40
CA ALA A 334 1.00 21.50 -67.87
C ALA A 334 2.05 20.96 -68.86
N ILE A 335 1.74 19.80 -69.47
CA ILE A 335 2.48 19.00 -70.49
C ILE A 335 3.38 17.94 -69.81
N ARG A 336 3.21 16.63 -69.99
CA ARG A 336 2.82 15.82 -71.16
C ARG A 336 2.12 14.53 -70.72
#